data_AF-A0A843L724-F1
#
_entry.id   AF-A0A843L724-F1
#
_cell.length_a   1.000
_cell.length_b   1.000
_cell.length_c   1.000
_cell.angle_alpha   90.00
_cell.angle_beta   90.00
_cell.angle_gamma   90.00
#
_symmetry.space_group_name_H-M   'P 1'
#
loop_
_entity.id
_entity.type
_entity.pdbx_description
1 polymer ?
#
loop_
_entity_poly.entity_id
_entity_poly.type
_entity_poly.pdbx_seq_one_letter_code
_entity_poly.pdbx_strand_id
1 'polypeptide(L)'
;MAPAPATPPCTLPAVEIGTRESALCTIANVGTALETLREVRKHVRGDHKRRLDEVAMILRVIALEAQATYAITDDEARAFIRECRSR
;
A
#
# COMPACT_ATOMS: atom_id res chain seq x y z
N MET A 1 41.67 5.00 0.15
CA MET A 1 40.26 5.44 0.03
C MET A 1 39.53 4.33 -0.71
N ALA A 2 38.74 3.52 0.00
CA ALA A 2 38.04 2.38 -0.60
C ALA A 2 36.77 2.86 -1.32
N PRO A 3 36.42 2.33 -2.50
CA PRO A 3 35.21 2.72 -3.21
C PRO A 3 33.97 2.26 -2.45
N ALA A 4 32.97 3.14 -2.32
CA ALA A 4 31.69 2.82 -1.72
C ALA A 4 30.97 1.73 -2.54
N PRO A 5 30.26 0.78 -1.89
CA PRO A 5 29.54 -0.27 -2.60
C PRO A 5 28.43 0.36 -3.44
N ALA A 6 28.43 0.07 -4.75
CA ALA A 6 27.39 0.49 -5.67
C ALA A 6 26.08 -0.22 -5.30
N THR A 7 25.12 0.52 -4.75
CA THR A 7 23.75 0.05 -4.57
C THR A 7 23.15 -0.25 -5.95
N PRO A 8 22.60 -1.45 -6.19
CA PRO A 8 21.94 -1.75 -7.45
C PRO A 8 20.77 -0.79 -7.65
N PRO A 9 20.51 -0.32 -8.90
CA PRO A 9 19.36 0.52 -9.16
C PRO A 9 18.11 -0.26 -8.79
N CYS A 10 17.40 0.21 -7.77
CA CYS A 10 16.08 -0.27 -7.46
C CYS A 10 15.17 0.24 -8.58
N THR A 11 15.12 -0.48 -9.70
CA THR A 11 14.19 -0.26 -10.81
C THR A 11 12.80 -0.70 -10.39
N LEU A 12 12.27 -0.07 -9.35
CA LEU A 12 10.84 0.05 -9.22
C LEU A 12 10.42 0.99 -10.36
N PRO A 13 9.36 0.66 -11.13
CA PRO A 13 8.84 1.59 -12.14
C PRO A 13 8.64 2.94 -11.47
N ALA A 14 9.24 3.98 -12.04
CA ALA A 14 9.12 5.33 -11.53
C ALA A 14 7.67 5.79 -11.75
N VAL A 15 6.80 5.50 -10.79
CA VAL A 15 5.42 5.98 -10.84
C VAL A 15 5.47 7.43 -10.37
N GLU A 16 5.16 8.36 -11.27
CA GLU A 16 5.13 9.78 -10.95
C GLU A 16 4.11 10.04 -9.82
N ILE A 17 4.58 10.66 -8.75
CA ILE A 17 3.73 11.08 -7.62
C ILE A 17 2.74 12.11 -8.16
N GLY A 18 1.47 11.98 -7.79
CA GLY A 18 0.43 12.90 -8.26
C GLY A 18 -0.36 12.38 -9.47
N THR A 19 -0.12 11.14 -9.90
CA THR A 19 -0.85 10.52 -11.02
C THR A 19 -1.92 9.56 -10.53
N ARG A 20 -2.94 9.34 -11.37
CA ARG A 20 -3.98 8.34 -11.12
C ARG A 20 -3.40 6.92 -11.00
N GLU A 21 -2.35 6.61 -11.77
CA GLU A 21 -1.64 5.34 -11.68
C GLU A 21 -0.96 5.16 -10.30
N SER A 22 -0.27 6.19 -9.82
CA SER A 22 0.31 6.18 -8.45
C SER A 22 -0.75 5.97 -7.36
N ALA A 23 -1.95 6.51 -7.56
CA ALA A 23 -3.07 6.32 -6.65
C ALA A 23 -3.59 4.87 -6.68
N LEU A 24 -3.74 4.26 -7.85
CA LEU A 24 -4.11 2.84 -7.98
C LEU A 24 -3.06 1.92 -7.33
N CYS A 25 -1.77 2.18 -7.55
CA CYS A 25 -0.68 1.46 -6.87
C CYS A 25 -0.74 1.64 -5.34
N THR A 26 -1.01 2.85 -4.87
CA THR A 26 -1.16 3.14 -3.43
C THR A 26 -2.32 2.34 -2.83
N ILE A 27 -3.48 2.34 -3.47
CA ILE A 27 -4.66 1.58 -3.03
C ILE A 27 -4.35 0.07 -2.98
N ALA A 28 -3.68 -0.46 -4.00
CA ALA A 28 -3.29 -1.87 -4.05
C ALA A 28 -2.31 -2.24 -2.93
N ASN A 29 -1.29 -1.41 -2.69
CA ASN A 29 -0.31 -1.61 -1.62
C ASN A 29 -0.96 -1.54 -0.24
N VAL A 30 -1.87 -0.59 -0.02
CA VAL A 30 -2.68 -0.51 1.21
C VAL A 30 -3.48 -1.78 1.40
N GLY A 31 -4.14 -2.29 0.35
CA GLY A 31 -4.89 -3.54 0.42
C GLY A 31 -4.04 -4.71 0.92
N THR A 32 -2.86 -4.90 0.34
CA THR A 32 -1.89 -5.93 0.74
C THR A 32 -1.37 -5.72 2.16
N ALA A 33 -1.08 -4.48 2.54
CA ALA A 33 -0.64 -4.15 3.90
C ALA A 33 -1.72 -4.47 4.93
N LEU A 34 -2.99 -4.18 4.64
CA LEU A 34 -4.12 -4.51 5.52
C LEU A 34 -4.32 -6.02 5.66
N GLU A 35 -4.14 -6.80 4.59
CA GLU A 35 -4.16 -8.26 4.66
C GLU A 35 -3.05 -8.79 5.58
N THR A 36 -1.82 -8.29 5.41
CA THR A 36 -0.67 -8.66 6.25
C THR A 36 -0.90 -8.26 7.72
N LEU A 37 -1.36 -7.05 7.97
CA LEU A 37 -1.67 -6.56 9.32
C LEU A 37 -2.76 -7.40 9.98
N ARG A 38 -3.78 -7.82 9.23
CA ARG A 38 -4.84 -8.69 9.74
C ARG A 38 -4.28 -10.04 10.20
N GLU A 39 -3.28 -10.57 9.51
CA GLU A 39 -2.60 -11.81 9.90
C GLU A 39 -1.76 -11.62 11.16
N VAL A 40 -0.90 -10.59 11.19
CA VAL A 40 -0.08 -10.25 12.37
C VAL A 40 -0.95 -9.99 13.60
N ARG A 41 -2.08 -9.30 13.41
CA ARG A 41 -3.03 -8.96 14.49
C ARG A 41 -3.56 -10.18 15.24
N LYS A 42 -3.66 -11.35 14.61
CA LYS A 42 -4.10 -12.60 15.28
C LYS A 42 -3.17 -12.99 16.42
N HIS A 43 -1.89 -12.64 16.29
CA HIS A 43 -0.80 -13.09 17.16
C HIS A 43 -0.42 -12.09 18.26
N VAL A 44 -0.96 -10.87 18.25
CA VAL A 44 -0.67 -9.84 19.27
C VAL A 44 -1.87 -9.54 20.18
N ARG A 45 -1.60 -8.98 21.37
CA ARG A 45 -2.59 -8.61 22.40
C ARG A 45 -2.25 -7.25 23.01
N GLY A 46 -3.16 -6.73 23.85
CA GLY A 46 -2.97 -5.48 24.58
C GLY A 46 -2.66 -4.29 23.66
N ASP A 47 -1.71 -3.46 24.09
CA ASP A 47 -1.34 -2.23 23.39
C ASP A 47 -0.82 -2.45 21.96
N HIS A 48 -0.12 -3.54 21.70
CA HIS A 48 0.34 -3.86 20.33
C HIS A 48 -0.85 -4.08 19.38
N LYS A 49 -1.89 -4.78 19.84
CA LYS A 49 -3.10 -4.99 19.04
C LYS A 49 -3.80 -3.66 18.74
N ARG A 50 -3.91 -2.79 19.74
CA ARG A 50 -4.50 -1.45 19.57
C ARG A 50 -3.71 -0.60 18.56
N ARG A 51 -2.38 -0.59 18.66
CA ARG A 51 -1.50 0.14 17.72
C ARG A 51 -1.62 -0.39 16.29
N LEU A 52 -1.74 -1.71 16.09
CA LEU A 52 -2.00 -2.27 14.76
C LEU A 52 -3.37 -1.83 14.21
N ASP A 53 -4.40 -1.74 15.07
CA ASP A 53 -5.72 -1.24 14.68
C ASP A 53 -5.67 0.24 14.27
N GLU A 54 -4.89 1.07 14.98
CA GLU A 54 -4.65 2.47 14.63
C GLU A 54 -3.93 2.61 13.28
N VAL A 55 -2.87 1.83 13.03
CA VAL A 55 -2.18 1.80 11.74
C VAL A 55 -3.11 1.34 10.61
N ALA A 56 -3.91 0.30 10.84
CA ALA A 56 -4.89 -0.17 9.87
C ALA A 56 -5.97 0.88 9.57
N MET A 57 -6.31 1.74 10.53
CA MET A 57 -7.23 2.86 10.31
C MET A 57 -6.58 3.94 9.43
N ILE A 58 -5.35 4.34 9.73
CA ILE A 58 -4.59 5.32 8.93
C ILE A 58 -4.45 4.86 7.47
N LEU A 59 -4.10 3.59 7.26
CA LEU A 59 -3.98 3.03 5.91
C LEU A 59 -5.31 3.09 5.13
N ARG A 60 -6.44 2.84 5.79
CA ARG A 60 -7.76 2.97 5.14
C ARG A 60 -8.06 4.42 4.75
N VAL A 61 -7.72 5.39 5.60
CA VAL A 61 -7.89 6.82 5.28
C VAL A 61 -7.06 7.17 4.04
N ILE A 62 -5.79 6.73 3.98
CA ILE A 62 -4.92 6.98 2.81
C ILE A 62 -5.54 6.41 1.52
N ALA A 63 -6.08 5.20 1.54
CA ALA A 63 -6.75 4.63 0.37
C ALA A 63 -8.01 5.41 -0.03
N LEU A 64 -8.83 5.83 0.94
CA LEU A 64 -10.03 6.62 0.69
C LEU A 64 -9.69 8.01 0.12
N GLU A 65 -8.65 8.66 0.63
CA GLU A 65 -8.17 9.94 0.12
C GLU A 65 -7.65 9.79 -1.32
N ALA A 66 -6.90 8.73 -1.62
CA ALA A 66 -6.48 8.44 -2.99
C ALA A 66 -7.68 8.19 -3.92
N GLN A 67 -8.69 7.44 -3.47
CA GLN A 67 -9.91 7.22 -4.24
C GLN A 67 -10.65 8.53 -4.53
N ALA A 68 -10.85 9.37 -3.52
CA ALA A 68 -11.54 10.65 -3.66
C ALA A 68 -10.77 11.62 -4.56
N THR A 69 -9.45 11.73 -4.38
CA THR A 69 -8.59 12.68 -5.12
C THR A 69 -8.58 12.39 -6.62
N TYR A 70 -8.61 11.12 -7.01
CA TYR A 70 -8.50 10.70 -8.42
C TYR A 70 -9.79 10.12 -9.00
N ALA A 71 -10.92 10.29 -8.31
CA ALA A 71 -12.22 9.73 -8.67
C ALA A 71 -12.13 8.23 -9.03
N ILE A 72 -11.40 7.45 -8.23
CA ILE A 72 -11.26 6.00 -8.41
C ILE A 72 -12.39 5.32 -7.65
N THR A 73 -13.20 4.56 -8.36
CA THR A 73 -14.29 3.77 -7.77
C THR A 73 -13.77 2.50 -7.09
N ASP A 74 -14.59 1.91 -6.22
CA ASP A 74 -14.28 0.62 -5.59
C ASP A 74 -14.08 -0.50 -6.61
N ASP A 75 -14.86 -0.51 -7.69
CA ASP A 75 -14.77 -1.55 -8.72
C ASP A 75 -13.47 -1.43 -9.52
N GLU A 76 -13.05 -0.21 -9.84
CA GLU A 76 -11.76 0.04 -10.49
C GLU A 76 -10.58 -0.36 -9.60
N ALA A 77 -10.62 0.02 -8.32
CA ALA A 77 -9.62 -0.39 -7.35
C ALA A 77 -9.53 -1.92 -7.24
N ARG A 78 -10.67 -2.60 -7.15
CA ARG A 78 -10.73 -4.07 -7.10
C ARG A 78 -10.25 -4.72 -8.40
N ALA A 79 -10.59 -4.16 -9.55
CA ALA A 79 -10.15 -4.66 -10.85
C ALA A 79 -8.62 -4.59 -10.97
N PHE A 80 -8.04 -3.43 -10.62
CA PHE A 80 -6.59 -3.24 -10.62
C PHE A 80 -5.88 -4.21 -9.66
N ILE A 81 -6.38 -4.37 -8.43
CA ILE A 81 -5.82 -5.33 -7.47
C ILE A 81 -5.84 -6.76 -8.02
N ARG A 82 -6.93 -7.18 -8.68
CA ARG A 82 -7.02 -8.50 -9.32
C ARG A 82 -6.00 -8.64 -10.44
N GLU A 83 -5.84 -7.63 -11.28
CA GLU A 83 -4.84 -7.63 -12.35
C GLU A 83 -3.42 -7.78 -11.78
N CYS A 84 -3.06 -7.00 -10.77
CA CYS A 84 -1.74 -7.07 -10.13
C CYS A 84 -1.44 -8.46 -9.54
N ARG A 85 -2.46 -9.20 -9.07
CA ARG A 85 -2.32 -10.55 -8.52
C ARG A 85 -2.26 -11.66 -9.57
N SER A 86 -2.66 -11.35 -10.81
CA SER A 86 -2.70 -12.30 -11.93
C SER A 86 -1.41 -12.35 -12.74
N ARG A 87 -0.50 -11.39 -12.51
CA ARG A 87 0.84 -11.31 -13.09
C ARG A 87 1.84 -11.97 -12.15
#